data_AF-A0A534HT11-F1
#
_entry.id   AF-A0A534HT11-F1
#
_cell.length_a   1.000
_cell.length_b   1.000
_cell.length_c   1.000
_cell.angle_alpha   90.00
_cell.angle_beta   90.00
_cell.angle_gamma   90.00
#
_symmetry.space_group_name_H-M   'P 1'
#
loop_
_entity.id
_entity.type
_entity.pdbx_description
1 polymer ?
#
loop_
_entity_poly.entity_id
_entity_poly.type
_entity_poly.pdbx_seq_one_letter_code
_entity_poly.pdbx_strand_id
1 'polypeptide(L)'
;MSVLLKENQAITNELQAEPYAEKDTGILGSYLLKIRRDGVAKHADMKQRLDQLAENNVAIVTLIKAYSSYAKTPGFTIEADKFRNYASAWRDRWNSVMELFMAGGNYAASEVPFPKGFLDTVQAEIAAAR
;
A
#
# COMPACT_ATOMS: atom_id res chain seq x y z
N MET A 1 -10.23 4.70 10.07
CA MET A 1 -9.39 3.52 9.72
C MET A 1 -10.09 2.60 8.72
N SER A 2 -11.27 2.05 9.02
CA SER A 2 -12.00 1.14 8.10
C SER A 2 -12.21 1.71 6.69
N VAL A 3 -12.59 2.99 6.57
CA VAL A 3 -12.75 3.67 5.28
C VAL A 3 -11.43 3.68 4.48
N LEU A 4 -10.34 4.17 5.07
CA LEU A 4 -9.01 4.20 4.44
C LEU A 4 -8.52 2.80 4.02
N LEU A 5 -8.82 1.76 4.80
CA LEU A 5 -8.46 0.38 4.44
C LEU A 5 -9.20 -0.10 3.18
N LYS A 6 -10.49 0.24 3.05
CA LYS A 6 -11.28 -0.07 1.85
C LYS A 6 -10.78 0.71 0.64
N GLU A 7 -10.45 1.99 0.82
CA GLU A 7 -9.85 2.82 -0.23
C GLU A 7 -8.50 2.27 -0.70
N ASN A 8 -7.62 1.87 0.22
CA ASN A 8 -6.34 1.26 -0.13
C ASN A 8 -6.51 -0.06 -0.87
N GLN A 9 -7.48 -0.87 -0.48
CA GLN A 9 -7.79 -2.10 -1.19
C GLN A 9 -8.30 -1.81 -2.60
N ALA A 10 -9.17 -0.79 -2.77
CA ALA A 10 -9.65 -0.38 -4.09
C ALA A 10 -8.52 0.15 -4.98
N ILE A 11 -7.65 1.02 -4.46
CA ILE A 11 -6.48 1.56 -5.19
C ILE A 11 -5.52 0.42 -5.56
N THR A 12 -5.27 -0.51 -4.64
CA THR A 12 -4.40 -1.67 -4.91
C THR A 12 -4.98 -2.52 -6.04
N ASN A 13 -6.28 -2.81 -6.02
CA ASN A 13 -6.95 -3.57 -7.07
C ASN A 13 -6.92 -2.83 -8.42
N GLU A 14 -7.14 -1.51 -8.41
CA GLU A 14 -7.05 -0.65 -9.60
C GLU A 14 -5.64 -0.73 -10.21
N LEU A 15 -4.59 -0.56 -9.40
CA LEU A 15 -3.19 -0.59 -9.83
C LEU A 15 -2.70 -1.98 -10.27
N GLN A 16 -3.38 -3.05 -9.86
CA GLN A 16 -3.12 -4.43 -10.28
C GLN A 16 -3.86 -4.82 -11.57
N ALA A 17 -4.68 -3.95 -12.12
CA ALA A 17 -5.44 -4.18 -13.35
C ALA A 17 -4.90 -3.35 -14.52
N GLU A 18 -5.33 -3.69 -15.74
CA GLU A 18 -5.14 -2.83 -16.91
C GLU A 18 -5.84 -1.47 -16.71
N PRO A 19 -5.26 -0.34 -17.14
CA PRO A 19 -4.03 -0.23 -17.94
C PRO A 19 -2.73 -0.13 -17.12
N TYR A 20 -2.80 -0.24 -15.79
CA TYR A 20 -1.68 0.03 -14.89
C TYR A 20 -0.72 -1.15 -14.73
N ALA A 21 -1.22 -2.37 -14.76
CA ALA A 21 -0.39 -3.55 -14.62
C ALA A 21 0.55 -3.74 -15.82
N GLU A 22 1.75 -4.23 -15.56
CA GLU A 22 2.66 -4.79 -16.56
C GLU A 22 2.89 -6.27 -16.19
N LYS A 23 2.92 -7.14 -17.20
CA LYS A 23 2.99 -8.59 -17.02
C LYS A 23 4.18 -9.01 -16.15
N ASP A 24 3.95 -9.96 -15.23
CA ASP A 24 4.96 -10.53 -14.33
C ASP A 24 5.67 -9.49 -13.44
N THR A 25 5.05 -8.32 -13.26
CA THR A 25 5.56 -7.27 -12.37
C THR A 25 4.56 -6.91 -11.29
N GLY A 26 5.11 -6.37 -10.20
CA GLY A 26 4.32 -5.70 -9.19
C GLY A 26 3.90 -4.27 -9.57
N ILE A 27 2.95 -3.68 -8.85
CA ILE A 27 2.44 -2.31 -8.98
C ILE A 27 3.57 -1.30 -9.23
N LEU A 28 4.61 -1.32 -8.39
CA LEU A 28 5.75 -0.41 -8.55
C LEU A 28 6.68 -0.76 -9.69
N GLY A 29 6.84 -2.06 -9.97
CA GLY A 29 7.57 -2.51 -11.15
C GLY A 29 6.88 -2.05 -12.43
N SER A 30 5.55 -2.15 -12.47
CA SER A 30 4.73 -1.66 -13.57
C SER A 30 4.89 -0.15 -13.74
N TYR A 31 4.81 0.64 -12.66
CA TYR A 31 5.05 2.08 -12.74
C TYR A 31 6.45 2.39 -13.28
N LEU A 32 7.49 1.74 -12.73
CA LEU A 32 8.88 1.94 -13.15
C LEU A 32 9.09 1.64 -14.64
N LEU A 33 8.53 0.54 -15.15
CA LEU A 33 8.61 0.19 -16.57
C LEU A 33 7.88 1.22 -17.45
N LYS A 34 6.69 1.64 -17.03
CA LYS A 34 5.87 2.63 -17.74
C LYS A 34 6.55 3.99 -17.84
N ILE A 35 7.08 4.53 -16.74
CA ILE A 35 7.78 5.83 -16.77
C ILE A 35 9.10 5.78 -17.56
N ARG A 36 9.74 4.61 -17.67
CA ARG A 36 10.90 4.43 -18.56
C ARG A 36 10.53 4.46 -20.03
N ARG A 37 9.43 3.80 -20.38
CA ARG A 37 8.97 3.71 -21.78
C ARG A 37 8.43 5.04 -22.28
N ASP A 38 7.60 5.69 -21.47
CA ASP A 38 6.74 6.78 -21.93
C ASP A 38 7.02 8.13 -21.23
N GLY A 39 7.81 8.11 -20.15
CA GLY A 39 8.09 9.29 -19.32
C GLY A 39 7.11 9.47 -18.16
N VAL A 40 7.57 10.12 -17.09
CA VAL A 40 6.80 10.37 -15.85
C VAL A 40 5.49 11.13 -16.13
N ALA A 41 5.53 12.13 -17.00
CA ALA A 41 4.38 12.99 -17.27
C ALA A 41 3.17 12.24 -17.87
N LYS A 42 3.41 11.16 -18.64
CA LYS A 42 2.34 10.35 -19.24
C LYS A 42 1.66 9.39 -18.27
N HIS A 43 2.23 9.21 -17.08
CA HIS A 43 1.74 8.29 -16.03
C HIS A 43 1.49 9.03 -14.72
N ALA A 44 1.07 10.29 -14.81
CA ALA A 44 0.80 11.15 -13.66
C ALA A 44 -0.41 10.66 -12.83
N ASP A 45 -1.41 10.07 -13.49
CA ASP A 45 -2.56 9.40 -12.88
C ASP A 45 -2.14 8.20 -12.03
N MET A 46 -1.29 7.32 -12.57
CA MET A 46 -0.73 6.19 -11.83
C MET A 46 0.09 6.69 -10.63
N LYS A 47 0.91 7.74 -10.83
CA LYS A 47 1.66 8.37 -9.74
C LYS A 47 0.73 8.89 -8.63
N GLN A 48 -0.35 9.58 -9.00
CA GLN A 48 -1.31 10.11 -8.03
C GLN A 48 -1.94 8.99 -7.19
N ARG A 49 -2.28 7.85 -7.80
CA ARG A 49 -2.78 6.67 -7.08
C ARG A 49 -1.74 6.10 -6.10
N LEU A 50 -0.48 6.05 -6.50
CA LEU A 50 0.63 5.59 -5.66
C LEU A 50 0.88 6.55 -4.49
N ASP A 51 0.87 7.86 -4.73
CA ASP A 51 0.99 8.90 -3.71
C ASP A 51 -0.17 8.77 -2.70
N GLN A 52 -1.41 8.63 -3.17
CA GLN A 52 -2.59 8.44 -2.31
C GLN A 52 -2.48 7.18 -1.45
N LEU A 53 -2.01 6.07 -2.04
CA LEU A 53 -1.80 4.82 -1.32
C LEU A 53 -0.75 4.98 -0.21
N ALA A 54 0.33 5.70 -0.49
CA ALA A 54 1.38 6.00 0.49
C ALA A 54 0.87 6.90 1.63
N GLU A 55 0.12 7.96 1.31
CA GLU A 55 -0.49 8.86 2.29
C GLU A 55 -1.49 8.12 3.19
N ASN A 56 -2.36 7.30 2.61
CA ASN A 56 -3.32 6.50 3.35
C ASN A 56 -2.63 5.49 4.27
N ASN A 57 -1.53 4.86 3.84
CA ASN A 57 -0.74 3.97 4.68
C ASN A 57 -0.21 4.70 5.93
N VAL A 58 0.32 5.93 5.77
CA VAL A 58 0.78 6.76 6.89
C VAL A 58 -0.37 7.11 7.84
N ALA A 59 -1.52 7.51 7.29
CA ALA A 59 -2.71 7.82 8.08
C ALA A 59 -3.21 6.60 8.88
N ILE A 60 -3.27 5.42 8.25
CA ILE A 60 -3.66 4.17 8.93
C ILE A 60 -2.68 3.82 10.04
N VAL A 61 -1.36 3.89 9.80
CA VAL A 61 -0.35 3.62 10.84
C VAL A 61 -0.48 4.59 12.02
N THR A 62 -0.78 5.86 11.75
CA THR A 62 -1.02 6.86 12.79
C THR A 62 -2.25 6.51 13.63
N LEU A 63 -3.36 6.13 12.97
CA LEU A 63 -4.57 5.68 13.65
C LEU A 63 -4.35 4.40 14.45
N ILE A 64 -3.58 3.45 13.92
CA ILE A 64 -3.18 2.24 14.65
C ILE A 64 -2.46 2.65 15.93
N LYS A 65 -1.44 3.52 15.84
CA LYS A 65 -0.66 3.94 17.00
C LYS A 65 -1.52 4.60 18.06
N ALA A 66 -2.43 5.50 17.66
CA ALA A 66 -3.35 6.18 18.57
C ALA A 66 -4.34 5.21 19.25
N TYR A 67 -4.77 4.17 18.54
CA TYR A 67 -5.76 3.22 19.03
C TYR A 67 -5.18 2.01 19.79
N SER A 68 -3.89 1.69 19.59
CA SER A 68 -3.30 0.39 20.01
C SER A 68 -3.51 0.05 21.49
N SER A 69 -3.46 1.04 22.40
CA SER A 69 -3.69 0.82 23.84
C SER A 69 -5.14 0.55 24.22
N TYR A 70 -6.09 0.80 23.31
CA TYR A 70 -7.53 0.62 23.49
C TYR A 70 -8.07 -0.63 22.79
N ALA A 71 -7.20 -1.41 22.12
CA ALA A 71 -7.60 -2.61 21.42
C ALA A 71 -8.18 -3.66 22.39
N LYS A 72 -9.38 -4.13 22.07
CA LYS A 72 -10.15 -5.14 22.79
C LYS A 72 -9.92 -6.55 22.25
N THR A 73 -9.55 -6.68 20.97
CA THR A 73 -9.32 -7.99 20.35
C THR A 73 -7.82 -8.26 20.10
N PRO A 74 -7.33 -9.49 20.36
CA PRO A 74 -5.96 -9.87 19.98
C PRO A 74 -5.72 -9.80 18.47
N GLY A 75 -6.77 -10.09 17.68
CA GLY A 75 -6.72 -10.04 16.21
C GLY A 75 -6.35 -8.66 15.68
N PHE A 76 -6.89 -7.59 16.28
CA PHE A 76 -6.52 -6.23 15.90
C PHE A 76 -5.02 -5.99 16.04
N THR A 77 -4.41 -6.39 17.16
CA THR A 77 -2.98 -6.16 17.43
C THR A 77 -2.10 -6.89 16.41
N ILE A 78 -2.39 -8.17 16.17
CA ILE A 78 -1.62 -9.01 15.23
C ILE A 78 -1.69 -8.44 13.80
N GLU A 79 -2.88 -8.10 13.33
CA GLU A 79 -3.04 -7.58 11.97
C GLU A 79 -2.56 -6.12 11.84
N ALA A 80 -2.64 -5.32 12.91
CA ALA A 80 -2.05 -4.00 12.96
C ALA A 80 -0.52 -4.05 12.80
N ASP A 81 0.16 -5.00 13.45
CA ASP A 81 1.60 -5.20 13.30
C ASP A 81 1.97 -5.55 11.84
N LYS A 82 1.21 -6.47 11.22
CA LYS A 82 1.38 -6.79 9.79
C LYS A 82 1.18 -5.56 8.91
N PHE A 83 0.18 -4.72 9.21
CA PHE A 83 -0.05 -3.49 8.46
C PHE A 83 1.09 -2.49 8.63
N ARG A 84 1.62 -2.30 9.85
CA ARG A 84 2.78 -1.40 10.06
C ARG A 84 4.00 -1.87 9.25
N ASN A 85 4.27 -3.17 9.24
CA ASN A 85 5.36 -3.76 8.45
C ASN A 85 5.14 -3.57 6.94
N TYR A 86 3.93 -3.84 6.45
CA TYR A 86 3.53 -3.58 5.07
C TYR A 86 3.75 -2.11 4.69
N ALA A 87 3.24 -1.18 5.49
CA ALA A 87 3.32 0.25 5.23
C ALA A 87 4.77 0.76 5.18
N SER A 88 5.64 0.27 6.07
CA SER A 88 7.06 0.61 6.03
C SER A 88 7.74 0.07 4.78
N ALA A 89 7.58 -1.22 4.49
CA ALA A 89 8.21 -1.87 3.34
C ALA A 89 7.73 -1.26 2.01
N TRP A 90 6.45 -0.89 1.93
CA TRP A 90 5.91 -0.18 0.78
C TRP A 90 6.53 1.22 0.71
N ARG A 91 6.46 2.08 1.74
CA ARG A 91 7.10 3.41 1.71
C ARG A 91 8.57 3.36 1.26
N ASP A 92 9.35 2.43 1.79
CA ASP A 92 10.77 2.31 1.48
C ASP A 92 10.98 1.98 -0.01
N ARG A 93 10.13 1.11 -0.58
CA ARG A 93 10.12 0.86 -2.02
C ARG A 93 9.62 2.04 -2.83
N TRP A 94 8.63 2.81 -2.37
CA TRP A 94 8.17 4.00 -3.08
C TRP A 94 9.30 5.01 -3.27
N ASN A 95 10.00 5.27 -2.16
CA ASN A 95 11.10 6.22 -2.13
C ASN A 95 12.28 5.78 -3.03
N SER A 96 12.42 4.47 -3.29
CA SER A 96 13.45 3.94 -4.17
C SER A 96 13.11 4.01 -5.67
N VAL A 97 11.88 4.37 -6.07
CA VAL A 97 11.48 4.39 -7.50
C VAL A 97 12.41 5.26 -8.33
N MET A 98 12.65 6.49 -7.86
CA MET A 98 13.45 7.46 -8.62
C MET A 98 14.93 7.07 -8.69
N GLU A 99 15.46 6.50 -7.61
CA GLU A 99 16.81 5.94 -7.60
C GLU A 99 16.94 4.80 -8.62
N LEU A 100 16.02 3.83 -8.60
CA LEU A 100 16.00 2.73 -9.55
C LEU A 100 15.84 3.23 -10.99
N PHE A 101 14.98 4.23 -11.21
CA PHE A 101 14.80 4.87 -12.51
C PHE A 101 16.11 5.44 -13.04
N MET A 102 16.80 6.26 -12.25
CA MET A 102 18.07 6.90 -12.64
C MET A 102 19.21 5.89 -12.82
N ALA A 103 19.28 4.87 -11.97
CA ALA A 103 20.33 3.84 -12.03
C ALA A 103 20.08 2.76 -13.09
N GLY A 104 18.92 2.75 -13.76
CA GLY A 104 18.54 1.67 -14.68
C GLY A 104 18.27 0.32 -13.99
N GLY A 105 18.07 0.30 -12.66
CA GLY A 105 17.86 -0.91 -11.86
C GLY A 105 16.44 -1.50 -11.95
N ASN A 106 16.13 -2.56 -11.19
CA ASN A 106 14.77 -3.09 -11.12
C ASN A 106 14.40 -3.43 -9.67
N TYR A 107 13.10 -3.51 -9.38
CA TYR A 107 12.66 -4.10 -8.12
C TYR A 107 12.98 -5.59 -8.08
N ALA A 108 13.27 -6.10 -6.88
CA ALA A 108 13.23 -7.53 -6.62
C ALA A 108 11.81 -8.07 -6.88
N ALA A 109 11.74 -9.31 -7.39
CA ALA A 109 10.50 -9.93 -7.89
C ALA A 109 9.37 -10.04 -6.85
N SER A 110 9.69 -10.08 -5.56
CA SER A 110 8.68 -10.16 -4.50
C SER A 110 8.06 -8.78 -4.26
N GLU A 111 6.75 -8.64 -4.45
CA GLU A 111 5.96 -7.50 -3.96
C GLU A 111 5.72 -7.57 -2.45
N VAL A 112 5.36 -6.43 -1.84
CA VAL A 112 4.84 -6.42 -0.47
C VAL A 112 3.32 -6.62 -0.54
N PRO A 113 2.78 -7.80 -0.14
CA PRO A 113 1.35 -8.06 -0.28
C PRO A 113 0.53 -7.19 0.68
N PHE A 114 -0.61 -6.67 0.21
CA PHE A 114 -1.55 -5.95 1.06
C PHE A 114 -2.13 -6.88 2.13
N PRO A 115 -2.13 -6.50 3.42
CA PRO A 115 -2.60 -7.33 4.53
C PRO A 115 -4.13 -7.35 4.60
N LYS A 116 -4.74 -8.25 3.83
CA LYS A 116 -6.21 -8.37 3.68
C LYS A 116 -6.95 -8.61 5.01
N GLY A 117 -6.33 -9.29 5.98
CA GLY A 117 -6.93 -9.62 7.27
C GLY A 117 -7.18 -8.41 8.19
N PHE A 118 -6.52 -7.27 7.94
CA PHE A 118 -6.64 -6.14 8.85
C PHE A 118 -8.02 -5.46 8.79
N LEU A 119 -8.67 -5.41 7.63
CA LEU A 119 -10.01 -4.86 7.52
C LEU A 119 -11.03 -5.64 8.36
N ASP A 120 -10.95 -6.97 8.35
CA ASP A 120 -11.87 -7.84 9.09
C ASP A 120 -11.67 -7.69 10.59
N THR A 121 -10.43 -7.65 11.05
CA THR A 121 -10.13 -7.44 12.47
C THR A 121 -10.53 -6.05 12.96
N VAL A 122 -10.43 -5.00 12.14
CA VAL A 122 -10.98 -3.68 12.46
C VAL A 122 -12.51 -3.72 12.60
N GLN A 123 -13.21 -4.49 11.77
CA GLN A 123 -14.66 -4.64 11.91
C GLN A 123 -15.06 -5.41 13.17
N ALA A 124 -14.35 -6.50 13.48
CA ALA A 124 -14.54 -7.25 14.71
C ALA A 124 -14.27 -6.39 15.95
N GLU A 125 -13.23 -5.57 15.90
CA GLU A 125 -12.87 -4.60 16.94
C GLU A 125 -13.98 -3.56 17.17
N ILE A 126 -14.54 -2.99 16.09
CA ILE A 126 -15.68 -2.07 16.16
C ILE A 126 -16.91 -2.76 16.77
N ALA A 127 -17.15 -4.04 16.45
CA ALA A 127 -18.26 -4.80 17.01
C ALA A 127 -18.07 -5.07 18.51
N ALA A 128 -16.86 -5.38 18.96
CA ALA A 128 -16.51 -5.55 20.38
C ALA A 128 -16.47 -4.21 21.16
N ALA A 129 -16.37 -3.09 20.44
CA ALA A 129 -16.38 -1.76 21.02
C ALA A 129 -17.79 -1.28 21.42
N ARG A 130 -18.83 -1.83 20.80
CA ARG A 130 -20.25 -1.57 21.08
C ARG A 130 -20.73 -2.30 22.32
#